data_AF-A0A6L2NGP7-F1
#
_entry.id   AF-A0A6L2NGP7-F1
#
_cell.length_a   1.000
_cell.length_b   1.000
_cell.length_c   1.000
_cell.angle_alpha   90.00
_cell.angle_beta   90.00
_cell.angle_gamma   90.00
#
_symmetry.space_group_name_H-M   'P 1'
#
loop_
_entity.id
_entity.type
_entity.pdbx_description
1 polymer ?
#
loop_
_entity_poly.entity_id
_entity_poly.type
_entity_poly.pdbx_seq_one_letter_code
_entity_poly.pdbx_strand_id
1 'polypeptide(L)'
;MVAKPELENLATTYGKFWCTWQTDRGDKLPIGPPSLMLSPQDEVQCRVKPELVKKRDDKYNISTASIRGSRTEIMGPQRLHPMADYWREHKKCHAIDVQTTVMKKITAFP
;
A
#
# COMPACT_ATOMS: atom_id res chain seq x y z
N MET A 1 10.19 -4.07 -13.07
CA MET A 1 10.37 -3.66 -11.66
C MET A 1 10.11 -2.16 -11.59
N VAL A 2 9.55 -1.63 -10.49
CA VAL A 2 9.41 -0.18 -10.28
C VAL A 2 10.82 0.45 -10.34
N ALA A 3 10.97 1.54 -11.11
CA ALA A 3 12.24 2.21 -11.23
C ALA A 3 12.55 3.08 -9.98
N LYS A 4 13.83 3.43 -9.83
CA LYS A 4 14.35 4.10 -8.63
C LYS A 4 13.71 5.49 -8.39
N PRO A 5 13.52 6.35 -9.41
CA PRO A 5 12.90 7.67 -9.22
C PRO A 5 11.47 7.61 -8.67
N GLU A 6 10.67 6.63 -9.11
CA GLU A 6 9.31 6.43 -8.64
C GLU A 6 9.29 5.97 -7.18
N LEU A 7 10.27 5.15 -6.81
CA LEU A 7 10.47 4.72 -5.43
C LEU A 7 10.86 5.85 -4.49
N GLU A 8 11.63 6.83 -4.94
CA GLU A 8 11.97 8.02 -4.14
C GLU A 8 10.72 8.80 -3.75
N ASN A 9 9.81 9.00 -4.70
CA ASN A 9 8.52 9.64 -4.41
C ASN A 9 7.64 8.77 -3.51
N LEU A 10 7.51 7.48 -3.81
CA LEU A 10 6.67 6.56 -3.05
C LEU A 10 7.16 6.33 -1.61
N ALA A 11 8.49 6.34 -1.39
CA ALA A 11 9.07 6.14 -0.07
C ALA A 11 8.74 7.26 0.91
N THR A 12 8.43 8.46 0.43
CA THR A 12 7.95 9.57 1.28
C THR A 12 6.51 9.39 1.76
N THR A 13 5.78 8.39 1.25
CA THR A 13 4.41 8.10 1.68
C THR A 13 4.39 7.18 2.91
N TYR A 14 3.21 7.02 3.53
CA TYR A 14 3.02 6.12 4.67
C TYR A 14 2.91 4.64 4.30
N GLY A 15 3.12 4.28 3.02
CA GLY A 15 2.93 2.91 2.55
C GLY A 15 1.47 2.43 2.63
N LYS A 16 0.50 3.35 2.63
CA LYS A 16 -0.95 3.09 2.69
C LYS A 16 -1.60 3.54 1.40
N PHE A 17 -2.60 2.79 0.94
CA PHE A 17 -3.37 3.16 -0.24
C PHE A 17 -4.81 2.69 -0.15
N TRP A 18 -5.69 3.38 -0.87
CA TRP A 18 -7.08 2.99 -1.05
C TRP A 18 -7.19 2.01 -2.20
N CYS A 19 -7.72 0.82 -1.95
CA CYS A 19 -7.99 -0.20 -2.95
C CYS A 19 -9.50 -0.33 -3.17
N THR A 20 -9.96 -0.13 -4.39
CA THR A 20 -11.37 -0.35 -4.78
C THR A 20 -11.57 -1.64 -5.56
N TRP A 21 -10.52 -2.47 -5.67
CA TRP A 21 -10.59 -3.76 -6.36
C TRP A 21 -11.09 -4.86 -5.40
N GLN A 22 -12.21 -5.50 -5.76
CA GLN A 22 -12.76 -6.67 -5.06
C GLN A 22 -12.65 -7.87 -6.00
N THR A 23 -11.55 -8.63 -5.90
CA THR A 23 -11.25 -9.75 -6.82
C THR A 23 -12.24 -10.91 -6.71
N ASP A 24 -12.90 -11.03 -5.56
CA ASP A 24 -13.91 -12.04 -5.25
C ASP A 24 -15.28 -11.77 -5.91
N ARG A 25 -15.61 -10.51 -6.21
CA ARG A 25 -16.89 -10.13 -6.83
C ARG A 25 -16.96 -10.38 -8.33
N GLY A 26 -15.81 -10.56 -9.00
CA GLY A 26 -15.73 -10.82 -10.44
C GLY A 26 -16.00 -9.59 -11.33
N ASP A 27 -15.92 -8.37 -10.78
CA ASP A 27 -16.12 -7.17 -11.58
C ASP A 27 -15.02 -6.97 -12.63
N LYS A 28 -15.40 -6.38 -13.76
CA LYS A 28 -14.46 -5.98 -14.81
C LYS A 28 -13.66 -4.71 -14.45
N LEU A 29 -14.18 -3.89 -13.54
CA LEU A 29 -13.61 -2.60 -13.14
C LEU A 29 -13.53 -2.50 -11.60
N PRO A 30 -12.58 -1.73 -11.04
CA PRO A 30 -12.42 -1.56 -9.59
C PRO A 30 -13.42 -0.55 -9.02
N ILE A 31 -14.69 -0.92 -9.05
CA ILE A 31 -15.82 -0.11 -8.57
C ILE A 31 -16.38 -0.68 -7.26
N GLY A 32 -15.54 -1.34 -6.48
CA GLY A 32 -15.87 -1.75 -5.12
C GLY A 32 -15.79 -0.60 -4.12
N PRO A 33 -16.35 -0.77 -2.91
CA PRO A 33 -16.11 0.14 -1.80
C PRO A 33 -14.61 0.27 -1.52
N PRO A 34 -14.13 1.47 -1.15
CA PRO A 34 -12.71 1.70 -0.86
C PRO A 34 -12.30 0.92 0.40
N SER A 35 -11.28 0.09 0.26
CA SER A 35 -10.64 -0.65 1.35
C SER A 35 -9.26 -0.04 1.61
N LEU A 36 -8.97 0.32 2.86
CA LEU A 36 -7.65 0.80 3.23
C LEU A 36 -6.67 -0.37 3.29
N MET A 37 -5.64 -0.35 2.46
CA MET A 37 -4.59 -1.35 2.41
C MET A 37 -3.24 -0.76 2.82
N LEU A 38 -2.37 -1.64 3.32
CA LEU A 38 -1.03 -1.31 3.79
C LEU A 38 -0.02 -2.19 3.07
N SER A 39 1.10 -1.60 2.64
CA SER A 39 2.27 -2.33 2.18
C SER A 39 2.86 -3.16 3.32
N PRO A 40 3.59 -4.25 3.03
CA PRO A 40 4.31 -4.97 4.07
C PRO A 40 5.21 -4.06 4.91
N GLN A 41 5.14 -4.21 6.22
CA GLN A 41 5.94 -3.44 7.19
C GLN A 41 6.72 -4.38 8.11
N ASP A 42 7.58 -3.81 8.94
CA ASP A 42 8.40 -4.57 9.89
C ASP A 42 7.61 -5.09 11.09
N GLU A 43 6.38 -4.65 11.30
CA GLU A 43 5.45 -5.21 12.28
C GLU A 43 5.13 -6.66 11.95
N VAL A 44 5.16 -7.54 12.95
CA VAL A 44 4.96 -9.00 12.79
C VAL A 44 3.66 -9.33 12.03
N GLN A 45 2.59 -8.56 12.26
CA GLN A 45 1.29 -8.73 11.60
C GLN A 45 1.29 -8.33 10.12
N CYS A 46 2.24 -7.50 9.70
CA CYS A 46 2.33 -6.95 8.34
C CYS A 46 3.53 -7.52 7.56
N ARG A 47 4.29 -8.45 8.15
CA ARG A 47 5.42 -9.10 7.47
C ARG A 47 4.93 -10.14 6.46
N VAL A 48 5.52 -10.13 5.28
CA VAL A 48 5.37 -11.21 4.31
C VAL A 48 6.11 -12.45 4.82
N LYS A 49 5.49 -13.63 4.68
CA LYS A 49 6.12 -14.91 5.02
C LYS A 49 7.43 -15.06 4.24
N PRO A 50 8.58 -15.36 4.90
CA PRO A 50 9.88 -15.47 4.22
C PRO A 50 9.90 -16.48 3.07
N GLU A 51 9.14 -17.57 3.21
CA GLU A 51 9.00 -18.61 2.18
C GLU A 51 8.41 -18.08 0.87
N LEU A 52 7.45 -17.14 0.96
CA LEU A 52 6.85 -16.52 -0.23
C LEU A 52 7.83 -15.58 -0.93
N VAL A 53 8.64 -14.86 -0.14
CA VAL A 53 9.70 -14.00 -0.68
C VAL A 53 10.75 -14.85 -1.39
N LYS A 54 11.20 -15.95 -0.77
CA LYS A 54 12.14 -16.89 -1.38
C LYS A 54 11.61 -17.49 -2.67
N LYS A 55 10.35 -17.97 -2.67
CA LYS A 55 9.70 -18.52 -3.87
C LYS A 55 9.65 -17.51 -5.03
N ARG A 56 9.41 -16.24 -4.74
CA ARG A 56 9.47 -15.16 -5.74
C ARG A 56 10.90 -14.96 -6.23
N ASP A 57 11.86 -14.88 -5.33
CA ASP A 57 13.28 -14.67 -5.64
C ASP A 57 13.81 -15.76 -6.57
N ASP A 58 13.51 -17.02 -6.25
CA ASP A 58 13.86 -18.18 -7.09
C ASP A 58 13.16 -18.14 -8.45
N LYS A 59 11.87 -17.78 -8.49
CA LYS A 59 11.08 -17.74 -9.74
C LYS A 59 11.56 -16.68 -10.72
N TYR A 60 11.95 -15.51 -10.22
CA TYR A 60 12.35 -14.37 -11.06
C TYR A 60 13.87 -14.17 -11.11
N ASN A 61 14.65 -15.05 -10.49
CA ASN A 61 16.10 -14.96 -10.37
C ASN A 61 16.54 -13.58 -9.82
N ILE A 62 15.90 -13.12 -8.74
CA ILE A 62 16.16 -11.84 -8.09
C ILE A 62 16.65 -12.06 -6.67
N SER A 63 17.48 -11.14 -6.16
CA SER A 63 17.95 -11.16 -4.77
C SER A 63 17.32 -10.02 -3.98
N THR A 64 16.46 -10.34 -3.01
CA THR A 64 15.89 -9.34 -2.09
C THR A 64 16.98 -8.55 -1.36
N ALA A 65 18.06 -9.21 -0.95
CA ALA A 65 19.17 -8.56 -0.24
C ALA A 65 19.90 -7.53 -1.13
N SER A 66 20.15 -7.87 -2.40
CA SER A 66 20.75 -6.96 -3.37
C SER A 66 19.83 -5.76 -3.66
N ILE A 67 18.54 -5.99 -3.87
CA ILE A 67 17.55 -4.93 -4.08
C ILE A 67 17.41 -4.03 -2.85
N ARG A 68 17.53 -4.57 -1.64
CA ARG A 68 17.55 -3.78 -0.41
C ARG A 68 18.78 -2.88 -0.36
N GLY A 69 19.96 -3.43 -0.65
CA GLY A 69 21.22 -2.67 -0.67
C GLY A 69 21.25 -1.55 -1.71
N SER A 70 20.62 -1.73 -2.88
CA SER A 70 20.56 -0.67 -3.90
C SER A 70 19.63 0.50 -3.55
N ARG A 71 18.83 0.35 -2.48
CA ARG A 71 17.83 1.33 -2.02
C ARG A 71 18.20 2.01 -0.70
N THR A 72 19.41 1.80 -0.18
CA THR A 72 19.86 2.38 1.10
C THR A 72 19.81 3.91 1.11
N GLU A 73 19.97 4.55 -0.06
CA GLU A 73 19.89 6.00 -0.25
C GLU A 73 18.45 6.55 -0.17
N ILE A 74 17.43 5.69 -0.29
CA ILE A 74 16.03 6.13 -0.38
C ILE A 74 15.50 6.39 1.02
N MET A 75 15.23 7.66 1.31
CA MET A 75 14.70 8.09 2.60
C MET A 75 13.17 7.90 2.68
N GLY A 76 12.69 7.49 3.85
CA GLY A 76 11.26 7.45 4.17
C GLY A 76 10.65 8.84 4.43
N PRO A 77 9.39 8.91 4.92
CA PRO A 77 8.78 10.19 5.31
C PRO A 77 9.58 10.86 6.44
N GLN A 78 9.97 12.12 6.24
CA GLN A 78 10.69 12.91 7.26
C GLN A 78 9.87 13.12 8.54
N ARG A 79 8.55 13.21 8.41
CA ARG A 79 7.61 13.37 9.53
C ARG A 79 6.45 12.42 9.37
N LEU A 80 6.25 11.57 10.37
CA LEU A 80 5.06 10.74 10.48
C LEU A 80 3.93 11.54 11.13
N HIS A 81 2.77 11.58 10.49
CA HIS A 81 1.57 12.14 11.12
C HIS A 81 1.16 11.25 12.31
N PRO A 82 0.85 11.81 13.49
CA PRO A 82 0.55 11.01 14.69
C PRO A 82 -0.58 10.00 14.48
N MET A 83 -1.58 10.36 13.68
CA MET A 83 -2.72 9.48 13.38
C MET A 83 -2.46 8.50 12.23
N ALA A 84 -1.34 8.60 11.51
CA ALA A 84 -1.08 7.69 10.40
C ALA A 84 -0.99 6.24 10.91
N ASP A 85 -0.28 6.04 12.01
CA ASP A 85 0.06 4.73 12.56
C ASP A 85 -0.69 4.40 13.85
N TYR A 86 -1.84 5.04 14.08
CA TYR A 86 -2.66 4.88 15.29
C TYR A 86 -2.90 3.41 15.67
N TRP A 87 -3.07 2.54 14.67
CA TRP A 87 -3.28 1.11 14.84
C TRP A 87 -2.11 0.38 15.52
N ARG A 88 -0.86 0.83 15.33
CA ARG A 88 0.35 0.19 15.89
C ARG A 88 0.36 0.27 17.40
N GLU A 89 -0.04 1.42 17.94
CA GLU A 89 -0.04 1.69 19.38
C GLU A 89 -1.34 1.21 20.05
N HIS A 90 -2.48 1.44 19.41
CA HIS A 90 -3.80 1.25 20.04
C HIS A 90 -4.45 -0.09 19.70
N LYS A 91 -3.90 -0.85 18.73
CA LYS A 91 -4.47 -2.10 18.19
C LYS A 91 -5.91 -1.95 17.72
N LYS A 92 -6.28 -0.73 17.32
CA LYS A 92 -7.61 -0.35 16.81
C LYS A 92 -7.45 0.40 15.50
N CYS A 93 -8.37 0.17 14.58
CA CYS A 93 -8.44 0.87 13.30
C CYS A 93 -9.75 1.67 13.22
N HIS A 94 -9.76 2.73 12.41
CA HIS A 94 -10.98 3.41 12.06
C HIS A 94 -11.78 2.58 11.06
N ALA A 95 -13.06 2.38 11.33
CA ALA A 95 -13.98 1.80 10.36
C ALA A 95 -14.31 2.85 9.30
N ILE A 96 -14.37 2.41 8.05
CA ILE A 96 -14.84 3.24 6.94
C ILE A 96 -16.30 2.87 6.71
N ASP A 97 -17.18 3.85 6.83
CA ASP A 97 -18.58 3.71 6.45
C ASP A 97 -18.76 4.19 5.01
N VAL A 98 -19.54 3.45 4.22
CA VAL A 98 -19.78 3.74 2.81
C VAL A 98 -21.26 4.05 2.63
N GLN A 99 -21.54 5.29 2.28
CA GLN A 99 -22.90 5.77 2.05
C GLN A 99 -23.18 5.89 0.55
N THR A 100 -24.32 5.35 0.11
CA THR A 100 -24.78 5.53 -1.27
C THR A 100 -25.19 6.99 -1.47
N THR A 101 -24.65 7.61 -2.51
CA THR A 101 -24.99 8.99 -2.89
C THR A 101 -25.30 9.10 -4.37
N VAL A 102 -26.09 10.11 -4.74
CA VAL A 102 -26.41 10.38 -6.14
C VAL A 102 -25.18 11.01 -6.80
N MET A 103 -24.60 10.33 -7.79
CA MET A 103 -23.47 10.86 -8.56
C MET A 103 -23.89 12.15 -9.29
N LYS A 104 -23.19 13.25 -9.03
CA LYS A 104 -23.37 14.50 -9.79
C LYS A 104 -22.91 14.25 -11.22
N LYS A 105 -23.86 14.24 -12.17
CA LYS A 105 -23.62 13.97 -13.60
C LYS A 105 -22.93 15.12 -14.34
N ILE A 106 -22.84 16.29 -13.72
CA ILE A 106 -22.30 17.51 -14.31
C ILE A 106 -21.28 18.09 -13.32
N THR A 107 -20.03 18.18 -13.76
CA THR A 107 -18.97 18.95 -13.09
C THR A 107 -18.57 20.05 -14.06
N ALA A 108 -18.50 21.30 -13.59
CA ALA A 108 -17.81 22.35 -14.33
C ALA A 108 -16.31 22.00 -14.28
N PHE A 109 -15.76 21.58 -15.42
CA PHE A 109 -14.32 21.38 -15.56
C PHE A 109 -13.64 22.76 -15.45
N PRO A 110 -12.60 22.93 -14.63
CA PRO A 110 -11.80 24.15 -14.63
C PRO A 110 -11.06 24.35 -15.95
#